data_AF-Q7UUS1-F1
#
_entry.id   AF-Q7UUS1-F1
#
_cell.length_a   1.000
_cell.length_b   1.000
_cell.length_c   1.000
_cell.angle_alpha   90.00
_cell.angle_beta   90.00
_cell.angle_gamma   90.00
#
_symmetry.space_group_name_H-M   'P 1'
#
loop_
_entity.id
_entity.type
_entity.pdbx_description
1 polymer ?
#
loop_
_entity_poly.entity_id
_entity_poly.type
_entity_poly.pdbx_seq_one_letter_code
_entity_poly.pdbx_strand_id
1 'polypeptide(L)'
;MSFGMRLNQQPVMLSTADINDLSKKRMWTMVLAASVGVAVMLAYFAVVAAWRDSLVAAARQNFSETTADILPFVLILPSVGFFLTALIWGEHRSKRYALMCPNCNTDLSRSMKRLAATRCCNSCGKQIVEGSRTHGPGVFARRSRIEQRKFLVYWFWIWPISGSLMLGYHWLSPIGFEDCPQMLFMPGLIGTAATGWAFARTLDKRYLPQFVGSAVVLCMGFNAFW
;
A
#
# COMPACT_ATOMS: atom_id res chain seq x y z
N MET A 1 53.74 -26.53 -9.95
CA MET A 1 53.52 -25.06 -9.86
C MET A 1 52.37 -24.71 -10.80
N SER A 2 51.17 -24.49 -10.26
CA SER A 2 49.99 -24.11 -11.05
C SER A 2 49.83 -22.59 -10.98
N PHE A 3 50.15 -21.92 -12.10
CA PHE A 3 50.00 -20.48 -12.28
C PHE A 3 48.51 -20.19 -12.52
N GLY A 4 47.75 -20.00 -11.44
CA GLY A 4 46.38 -19.53 -11.52
C GLY A 4 46.36 -18.07 -11.98
N MET A 5 46.10 -17.84 -13.27
CA MET A 5 45.74 -16.52 -13.80
C MET A 5 44.49 -16.04 -13.07
N ARG A 6 44.66 -15.19 -12.05
CA ARG A 6 43.58 -14.33 -11.58
C ARG A 6 43.34 -13.29 -12.67
N LEU A 7 42.44 -13.60 -13.59
CA LEU A 7 41.79 -12.58 -14.39
C LEU A 7 41.25 -11.56 -13.40
N ASN A 8 41.82 -10.35 -13.44
CA ASN A 8 41.28 -9.16 -12.81
C ASN A 8 39.91 -8.90 -13.45
N GLN A 9 38.89 -9.64 -13.00
CA GLN A 9 37.51 -9.21 -13.17
C GLN A 9 37.40 -7.92 -12.38
N GLN A 10 37.59 -6.79 -13.07
CA GLN A 10 37.18 -5.51 -12.53
C GLN A 10 35.73 -5.68 -12.08
N PRO A 11 35.41 -5.40 -10.81
CA PRO A 11 34.05 -5.54 -10.34
C PRO A 11 33.19 -4.63 -11.19
N VAL A 12 32.29 -5.23 -11.99
CA VAL A 12 31.30 -4.49 -12.77
C VAL A 12 30.47 -3.68 -11.77
N MET A 13 30.74 -2.38 -11.68
CA MET A 13 30.00 -1.48 -10.83
C MET A 13 28.75 -1.02 -11.57
N LEU A 14 27.63 -1.00 -10.87
CA LEU A 14 26.37 -0.47 -11.38
C LEU A 14 26.34 1.04 -11.17
N SER A 15 25.94 1.78 -12.19
CA SER A 15 25.68 3.20 -12.04
C SER A 15 24.43 3.43 -11.18
N THR A 16 24.42 4.53 -10.42
CA THR A 16 23.22 4.94 -9.67
C THR A 16 22.06 5.26 -10.62
N ALA A 17 22.37 5.71 -11.85
CA ALA A 17 21.38 5.96 -12.88
C ALA A 17 20.64 4.68 -13.30
N ASP A 18 21.37 3.58 -13.51
CA ASP A 18 20.80 2.29 -13.92
C ASP A 18 19.89 1.70 -12.84
N ILE A 19 20.30 1.82 -11.58
CA ILE A 19 19.50 1.36 -10.44
C ILE A 19 18.20 2.15 -10.35
N ASN A 20 18.26 3.48 -10.56
CA ASN A 20 17.08 4.33 -10.54
C ASN A 20 16.15 4.05 -11.72
N ASP A 21 16.67 3.82 -12.93
CA ASP A 21 15.89 3.49 -14.11
C ASP A 21 15.17 2.13 -13.95
N LEU A 22 15.89 1.09 -13.51
CA LEU A 22 15.30 -0.22 -13.21
C LEU A 22 14.26 -0.15 -12.10
N SER A 23 14.55 0.59 -11.01
CA SER A 23 13.59 0.84 -9.94
C SER A 23 12.35 1.56 -10.44
N LYS A 24 12.49 2.55 -11.33
CA LYS A 24 11.39 3.31 -11.92
C LYS A 24 10.53 2.42 -12.82
N LYS A 25 11.13 1.61 -13.70
CA LYS A 25 10.42 0.65 -14.55
C LYS A 25 9.65 -0.38 -13.72
N ARG A 26 10.28 -0.90 -12.66
CA ARG A 26 9.64 -1.83 -11.73
C ARG A 26 8.44 -1.20 -11.03
N MET A 27 8.61 0.02 -10.50
CA MET A 27 7.55 0.78 -9.85
C MET A 27 6.38 1.04 -10.80
N TRP A 28 6.65 1.49 -12.05
CA TRP A 28 5.61 1.71 -13.06
C TRP A 28 4.84 0.44 -13.40
N THR A 29 5.53 -0.70 -13.52
CA THR A 29 4.87 -1.99 -13.76
C THR A 29 3.92 -2.35 -12.62
N MET A 30 4.32 -2.11 -11.36
CA MET A 30 3.47 -2.35 -10.19
C MET A 30 2.30 -1.38 -10.11
N VAL A 31 2.52 -0.10 -10.44
CA VAL A 31 1.45 0.91 -10.48
C VAL A 31 0.41 0.55 -11.52
N LEU A 32 0.82 0.16 -12.73
CA LEU A 32 -0.09 -0.30 -13.79
C LEU A 32 -0.86 -1.55 -13.38
N ALA A 33 -0.19 -2.53 -12.76
CA ALA A 33 -0.85 -3.73 -12.26
C ALA A 33 -1.89 -3.40 -11.18
N ALA A 34 -1.55 -2.54 -10.22
CA ALA A 34 -2.47 -2.08 -9.19
C ALA A 34 -3.65 -1.30 -9.78
N SER A 35 -3.42 -0.41 -10.75
CA SER A 35 -4.50 0.36 -11.38
C SER A 35 -5.46 -0.54 -12.16
N VAL A 36 -4.95 -1.54 -12.89
CA VAL A 36 -5.78 -2.53 -13.57
C VAL A 36 -6.58 -3.36 -12.55
N GLY A 37 -5.94 -3.81 -11.47
CA GLY A 37 -6.61 -4.54 -10.39
C GLY A 37 -7.75 -3.75 -9.75
N VAL A 38 -7.52 -2.46 -9.46
CA VAL A 38 -8.58 -1.57 -8.93
C VAL A 38 -9.69 -1.37 -9.94
N ALA A 39 -9.37 -1.14 -11.22
CA ALA A 39 -10.39 -0.95 -12.27
C ALA A 39 -11.29 -2.19 -12.42
N VAL A 40 -10.70 -3.40 -12.45
CA VAL A 40 -11.46 -4.67 -12.51
C VAL A 40 -12.30 -4.86 -11.25
N MET A 41 -11.75 -4.55 -10.07
CA MET A 41 -12.47 -4.63 -8.80
C MET A 41 -13.70 -3.69 -8.80
N LEU A 42 -13.56 -2.46 -9.29
CA LEU A 42 -14.67 -1.51 -9.41
C LEU A 42 -15.72 -1.98 -10.42
N ALA A 43 -15.30 -2.48 -11.58
CA ALA A 43 -16.21 -3.04 -12.58
C ALA A 43 -17.00 -4.24 -12.01
N TYR A 44 -16.32 -5.12 -11.26
CA TYR A 44 -16.97 -6.22 -10.56
C TYR A 44 -18.00 -5.74 -9.54
N PHE A 45 -17.66 -4.75 -8.71
CA PHE A 45 -18.60 -4.19 -7.76
C PHE A 45 -19.82 -3.54 -8.44
N ALA A 46 -19.65 -2.89 -9.59
CA ALA A 46 -20.78 -2.35 -10.35
C ALA A 46 -21.73 -3.45 -10.83
N VAL A 47 -21.19 -4.58 -11.31
CA VAL A 47 -22.00 -5.75 -11.72
C VAL A 47 -22.71 -6.38 -10.52
N VAL A 48 -21.99 -6.57 -9.41
CA VAL A 48 -22.58 -7.10 -8.17
C VAL A 48 -23.68 -6.19 -7.65
N ALA A 49 -23.47 -4.87 -7.62
CA ALA A 49 -24.47 -3.91 -7.19
C ALA A 49 -25.74 -3.97 -8.05
N ALA A 50 -25.60 -4.09 -9.38
CA ALA A 50 -26.74 -4.19 -10.28
C ALA A 50 -27.59 -5.46 -10.06
N TRP A 51 -27.00 -6.55 -9.58
CA TRP A 51 -27.69 -7.86 -9.44
C TRP A 51 -27.92 -8.28 -8.00
N ARG A 52 -27.40 -7.53 -7.02
CA ARG A 52 -27.42 -7.89 -5.59
C ARG A 52 -28.84 -8.20 -5.12
N ASP A 53 -29.78 -7.31 -5.37
CA ASP A 53 -31.13 -7.44 -4.81
C ASP A 53 -31.86 -8.65 -5.40
N SER A 54 -31.69 -8.90 -6.70
CA SER A 54 -32.20 -10.10 -7.38
C SER A 54 -31.58 -11.39 -6.83
N LEU A 55 -30.26 -11.39 -6.57
CA LEU A 55 -29.56 -12.55 -6.00
C LEU A 55 -29.96 -12.83 -4.55
N VAL A 56 -30.12 -11.78 -3.73
CA VAL A 56 -30.58 -11.90 -2.34
C VAL A 56 -32.03 -12.38 -2.29
N ALA A 57 -32.91 -11.84 -3.14
CA ALA A 57 -34.30 -12.29 -3.24
C ALA A 57 -34.40 -13.76 -3.67
N ALA A 58 -33.64 -14.16 -4.69
CA ALA A 58 -33.57 -15.55 -5.13
C ALA A 58 -33.00 -16.48 -4.05
N ALA A 59 -32.00 -16.02 -3.28
CA ALA A 59 -31.44 -16.80 -2.18
C ALA A 59 -32.45 -16.99 -1.03
N ARG A 60 -33.23 -15.96 -0.69
CA ARG A 60 -34.32 -16.08 0.31
C ARG A 60 -35.41 -17.05 -0.13
N GLN A 61 -35.77 -17.05 -1.41
CA GLN A 61 -36.85 -17.90 -1.93
C GLN A 61 -36.44 -19.38 -2.04
N ASN A 62 -35.20 -19.66 -2.43
CA ASN A 62 -34.75 -21.02 -2.73
C ASN A 62 -33.93 -21.67 -1.60
N PHE A 63 -33.43 -20.89 -0.64
CA PHE A 63 -32.59 -21.36 0.46
C PHE A 63 -33.12 -20.83 1.81
N SER A 64 -32.22 -20.56 2.75
CA SER A 64 -32.53 -20.06 4.10
C SER A 64 -32.25 -18.57 4.24
N GLU A 65 -32.90 -17.90 5.21
CA GLU A 65 -32.63 -16.50 5.55
C GLU A 65 -31.15 -16.27 5.89
N THR A 66 -30.53 -17.20 6.63
CA THR A 66 -29.10 -17.12 6.97
C THR A 66 -28.20 -17.12 5.73
N THR A 67 -28.57 -17.85 4.68
CA THR A 67 -27.81 -17.84 3.40
C THR A 67 -27.93 -16.48 2.71
N ALA A 68 -29.11 -15.87 2.72
CA ALA A 68 -29.33 -14.57 2.12
C ALA A 68 -28.56 -13.45 2.84
N ASP A 69 -28.40 -13.54 4.16
CA ASP A 69 -27.65 -12.57 4.96
C ASP A 69 -26.13 -12.68 4.76
N ILE A 70 -25.62 -13.91 4.52
CA ILE A 70 -24.19 -14.16 4.28
C ILE A 70 -23.79 -13.86 2.83
N LEU A 71 -24.72 -13.97 1.88
CA LEU A 71 -24.45 -13.83 0.45
C LEU A 71 -23.69 -12.55 0.05
N PRO A 72 -24.00 -11.35 0.58
CA PRO A 72 -23.25 -10.13 0.25
C PRO A 72 -21.77 -10.23 0.62
N PHE A 73 -21.44 -10.88 1.74
CA PHE A 73 -20.03 -11.07 2.15
C PHE A 73 -19.30 -12.02 1.20
N VAL A 74 -19.98 -13.09 0.78
CA VAL A 74 -19.42 -14.05 -0.19
C VAL A 74 -19.19 -13.39 -1.54
N LEU A 75 -20.09 -12.51 -1.97
CA LEU A 75 -19.96 -11.73 -3.21
C LEU A 75 -18.82 -10.71 -3.15
N ILE A 76 -18.29 -10.35 -1.98
CA ILE A 76 -17.13 -9.45 -1.90
C ILE A 76 -15.81 -10.21 -2.09
N LEU A 77 -15.74 -11.49 -1.69
CA LEU A 77 -14.49 -12.26 -1.70
C LEU A 77 -13.76 -12.31 -3.06
N PRO A 78 -14.45 -12.47 -4.22
CA PRO A 78 -13.79 -12.47 -5.53
C PRO A 78 -13.07 -11.16 -5.85
N SER A 79 -13.53 -10.03 -5.30
CA SER A 79 -12.91 -8.71 -5.53
C SER A 79 -11.48 -8.65 -5.00
N VAL A 80 -11.22 -9.29 -3.85
CA VAL A 80 -9.88 -9.48 -3.29
C VAL A 80 -9.03 -10.34 -4.22
N GLY A 81 -9.61 -11.40 -4.77
CA GLY A 81 -8.96 -12.26 -5.77
C GLY A 81 -8.52 -11.50 -7.02
N PHE A 82 -9.38 -10.66 -7.60
CA PHE A 82 -9.03 -9.83 -8.76
C PHE A 82 -7.88 -8.86 -8.47
N PHE A 83 -7.89 -8.22 -7.31
CA PHE A 83 -6.81 -7.33 -6.91
C PHE A 83 -5.49 -8.08 -6.69
N LEU A 84 -5.53 -9.19 -5.96
CA LEU A 84 -4.34 -10.00 -5.67
C LEU A 84 -3.75 -10.62 -6.94
N THR A 85 -4.57 -11.16 -7.84
CA THR A 85 -4.10 -11.73 -9.10
C THR A 85 -3.40 -10.70 -9.98
N ALA A 86 -3.95 -9.47 -10.05
CA ALA A 86 -3.29 -8.36 -10.75
C ALA A 86 -1.92 -8.02 -10.12
N LEU A 87 -1.83 -7.98 -8.78
CA LEU A 87 -0.57 -7.73 -8.08
C LEU A 87 0.45 -8.87 -8.27
N ILE A 88 0.02 -10.13 -8.23
CA ILE A 88 0.88 -11.30 -8.48
C ILE A 88 1.42 -11.25 -9.91
N TRP A 89 0.56 -10.92 -10.88
CA TRP A 89 0.96 -10.71 -12.27
C TRP A 89 1.97 -9.56 -12.39
N GLY A 90 1.71 -8.44 -11.71
CA GLY A 90 2.63 -7.31 -11.60
C GLY A 90 3.99 -7.72 -11.03
N GLU A 91 4.01 -8.50 -9.94
CA GLU A 91 5.25 -9.00 -9.34
C GLU A 91 6.01 -9.91 -10.30
N HIS A 92 5.33 -10.87 -10.92
CA HIS A 92 5.92 -11.78 -11.90
C HIS A 92 6.52 -11.01 -13.08
N ARG A 93 5.80 -9.99 -13.58
CA ARG A 93 6.29 -9.13 -14.67
C ARG A 93 7.48 -8.27 -14.25
N SER A 94 7.45 -7.78 -13.00
CA SER A 94 8.49 -6.95 -12.42
C SER A 94 9.84 -7.67 -12.27
N LYS A 95 9.84 -9.01 -12.18
CA LYS A 95 11.06 -9.84 -12.08
C LYS A 95 12.00 -9.67 -13.29
N ARG A 96 11.49 -9.26 -14.45
CA ARG A 96 12.34 -8.95 -15.62
C ARG A 96 13.25 -7.75 -15.41
N TYR A 97 12.91 -6.88 -14.46
CA TYR A 97 13.70 -5.73 -14.04
C TYR A 97 14.42 -6.02 -12.72
N ALA A 98 14.64 -7.30 -12.39
CA ALA A 98 15.32 -7.68 -11.18
C ALA A 98 16.79 -7.25 -11.22
N LEU A 99 17.26 -6.66 -10.12
CA LEU A 99 18.63 -6.25 -9.96
C LEU A 99 19.41 -7.38 -9.28
N MET A 100 20.27 -8.07 -10.02
CA MET A 100 21.11 -9.14 -9.48
C MET A 100 22.46 -8.60 -9.04
N CYS A 101 23.00 -9.15 -7.95
CA CYS A 101 24.36 -8.82 -7.52
C CYS A 101 25.39 -9.43 -8.49
N PRO A 102 26.32 -8.65 -9.07
CA PRO A 102 27.32 -9.20 -10.00
C PRO A 102 28.31 -10.17 -9.34
N ASN A 103 28.45 -10.13 -8.00
CA ASN A 103 29.41 -10.96 -7.28
C ASN A 103 28.81 -12.23 -6.65
N CYS A 104 27.57 -12.19 -6.15
CA CYS A 104 26.94 -13.33 -5.46
C CYS A 104 25.61 -13.77 -6.08
N ASN A 105 25.22 -13.15 -7.20
CA ASN A 105 23.99 -13.42 -7.94
C ASN A 105 22.69 -13.37 -7.11
N THR A 106 22.73 -12.76 -5.93
CA THR A 106 21.54 -12.59 -5.08
C THR A 106 20.64 -11.51 -5.67
N ASP A 107 19.32 -11.74 -5.64
CA ASP A 107 18.31 -10.74 -6.02
C ASP A 107 18.27 -9.59 -5.00
N LEU A 108 18.58 -8.39 -5.47
CA LEU A 108 18.63 -7.15 -4.69
C LEU A 108 17.40 -6.26 -4.90
N SER A 109 16.46 -6.66 -5.76
CA SER A 109 15.32 -5.84 -6.20
C SER A 109 14.45 -5.37 -5.05
N ARG A 110 14.28 -6.20 -4.02
CA ARG A 110 13.51 -5.85 -2.81
C ARG A 110 14.25 -4.89 -1.87
N SER A 111 15.56 -4.74 -2.05
CA SER A 111 16.44 -3.93 -1.22
C SER A 111 17.05 -2.72 -1.93
N MET A 112 16.51 -2.32 -3.10
CA MET A 112 17.06 -1.23 -3.92
C MET A 112 17.27 0.08 -3.14
N LYS A 113 16.34 0.46 -2.25
CA LYS A 113 16.53 1.66 -1.39
C LYS A 113 17.73 1.53 -0.46
N ARG A 114 17.94 0.34 0.12
CA ARG A 114 19.10 0.04 0.97
C ARG A 114 20.37 -0.01 0.15
N LEU A 115 20.31 -0.58 -1.05
CA LEU A 115 21.41 -0.62 -1.99
C LEU A 115 21.85 0.78 -2.41
N ALA A 116 20.91 1.63 -2.82
CA ALA A 116 21.20 3.02 -3.20
C ALA A 116 21.80 3.83 -2.05
N ALA A 117 21.37 3.55 -0.80
CA ALA A 117 21.89 4.23 0.38
C ALA A 117 23.27 3.70 0.82
N THR A 118 23.48 2.39 0.84
CA THR A 118 24.71 1.77 1.39
C THR A 118 25.78 1.51 0.33
N ARG A 119 25.39 1.43 -0.94
CA ARG A 119 26.18 1.05 -2.12
C ARG A 119 26.74 -0.38 -2.11
N CYS A 120 26.40 -1.15 -1.08
CA CYS A 120 26.86 -2.51 -0.87
C CYS A 120 25.74 -3.51 -1.06
N CYS A 121 26.09 -4.69 -1.58
CA CYS A 121 25.20 -5.84 -1.59
C CYS A 121 24.83 -6.23 -0.14
N ASN A 122 23.53 -6.44 0.14
CA ASN A 122 23.08 -6.87 1.47
C ASN A 122 23.44 -8.33 1.81
N SER A 123 23.78 -9.13 0.81
CA SER A 123 24.15 -10.54 0.97
C SER A 123 25.67 -10.70 1.15
N CYS A 124 26.46 -10.28 0.16
CA CYS A 124 27.92 -10.46 0.20
C CYS A 124 28.71 -9.27 0.76
N GLY A 125 28.06 -8.15 1.10
CA GLY A 125 28.71 -6.96 1.68
C GLY A 125 29.60 -6.16 0.73
N LYS A 126 29.93 -6.67 -0.47
CA LYS A 126 30.78 -5.98 -1.45
C LYS A 126 30.09 -4.75 -2.02
N GLN A 127 30.87 -3.70 -2.28
CA GLN A 127 30.41 -2.53 -3.00
C GLN A 127 30.09 -2.90 -4.44
N ILE A 128 28.88 -2.59 -4.89
CA ILE A 128 28.43 -2.87 -6.26
C ILE A 128 27.89 -1.63 -6.97
N VAL A 129 27.79 -0.50 -6.27
CA VAL A 129 27.32 0.78 -6.83
C VAL A 129 28.45 1.79 -6.82
N GLU A 130 28.58 2.55 -7.89
CA GLU A 130 29.63 3.55 -8.07
C GLU A 130 29.63 4.65 -6.98
N GLY A 131 30.84 5.14 -6.68
CA GLY A 131 31.10 6.38 -5.94
C GLY A 131 31.83 6.21 -4.60
N SER A 132 32.28 7.34 -4.03
CA SER A 132 33.36 7.40 -3.03
C SER A 132 32.99 7.09 -1.58
N ARG A 133 31.71 7.16 -1.17
CA ARG A 133 31.30 6.91 0.23
C ARG A 133 30.29 5.77 0.32
N THR A 134 30.65 4.72 1.04
CA THR A 134 29.72 3.70 1.51
C THR A 134 29.11 4.16 2.83
N HIS A 135 27.82 3.91 3.03
CA HIS A 135 27.16 4.18 4.30
C HIS A 135 26.85 2.87 5.00
N GLY A 136 27.11 2.82 6.32
CA GLY A 136 26.79 1.65 7.13
C GLY A 136 25.29 1.36 7.22
N PRO A 137 24.91 0.13 7.59
CA PRO A 137 23.50 -0.29 7.69
C PRO A 137 22.67 0.57 8.66
N GLY A 138 23.30 1.13 9.69
CA GLY A 138 22.64 2.02 10.66
C GLY A 138 22.11 3.33 10.04
N VAL A 139 22.78 3.87 9.02
CA VAL A 139 22.34 5.09 8.32
C VAL A 139 21.06 4.81 7.53
N PHE A 140 20.97 3.65 6.87
CA PHE A 140 19.76 3.22 6.18
C PHE A 140 18.60 3.00 7.16
N ALA A 141 18.83 2.33 8.29
CA ALA A 141 17.80 2.12 9.31
C ALA A 141 17.26 3.46 9.86
N ARG A 142 18.12 4.47 9.99
CA ARG A 142 17.69 5.83 10.36
C ARG A 142 16.84 6.47 9.26
N ARG A 143 17.28 6.41 8.00
CA ARG A 143 16.52 6.97 6.87
C ARG A 143 15.17 6.29 6.66
N SER A 144 15.13 4.96 6.74
CA SER A 144 13.89 4.18 6.63
C SER A 144 12.89 4.55 7.71
N ARG A 145 13.33 4.72 8.97
CA ARG A 145 12.45 5.21 10.06
C ARG A 145 11.90 6.61 9.76
N ILE A 146 12.71 7.51 9.21
CA ILE A 146 12.25 8.85 8.83
C ILE A 146 11.23 8.79 7.68
N GLU A 147 11.47 7.98 6.64
CA GLU A 147 10.53 7.79 5.53
C GLU A 147 9.22 7.16 5.99
N GLN A 148 9.27 6.13 6.85
CA GLN A 148 8.08 5.52 7.45
C GLN A 148 7.27 6.52 8.27
N ARG A 149 7.93 7.35 9.09
CA ARG A 149 7.26 8.42 9.83
C ARG A 149 6.56 9.42 8.89
N LYS A 150 7.23 9.83 7.81
CA LYS A 150 6.61 10.72 6.80
C LYS A 150 5.39 10.06 6.16
N PHE A 151 5.50 8.79 5.76
CA PHE A 151 4.38 8.05 5.19
C PHE A 151 3.19 7.99 6.16
N LEU A 152 3.43 7.67 7.44
CA LEU A 152 2.37 7.63 8.46
C LEU A 152 1.70 9.00 8.62
N VAL A 153 2.47 10.09 8.64
CA VAL A 153 1.92 11.45 8.70
C VAL A 153 0.94 11.72 7.54
N TYR A 154 1.29 11.33 6.31
CA TYR A 154 0.39 11.48 5.15
C TYR A 154 -0.77 10.50 5.18
N TRP A 155 -0.54 9.25 5.57
CA TRP A 155 -1.56 8.22 5.70
C TRP A 155 -2.65 8.63 6.68
N PHE A 156 -2.27 9.23 7.82
CA PHE A 156 -3.22 9.71 8.81
C PHE A 156 -4.11 10.86 8.30
N TRP A 157 -3.65 11.66 7.33
CA TRP A 157 -4.46 12.70 6.72
C TRP A 157 -5.53 12.15 5.77
N ILE A 158 -5.39 10.92 5.25
CA ILE A 158 -6.39 10.32 4.36
C ILE A 158 -7.76 10.20 5.05
N TRP A 159 -7.78 9.85 6.34
CA TRP A 159 -9.01 9.62 7.12
C TRP A 159 -9.87 10.86 7.38
N PRO A 160 -9.33 11.99 7.89
CA PRO A 160 -10.13 13.21 8.05
C PRO A 160 -10.55 13.79 6.69
N ILE A 161 -9.73 13.65 5.64
CA ILE A 161 -10.10 14.09 4.29
C ILE A 161 -11.27 13.25 3.76
N SER A 162 -11.17 11.92 3.84
CA SER A 162 -12.24 11.04 3.36
C SER A 162 -13.53 11.23 4.15
N GLY A 163 -13.46 11.33 5.49
CA GLY A 163 -14.66 11.60 6.29
C GLY A 163 -15.28 12.97 6.00
N SER A 164 -14.47 14.01 5.79
CA SER A 164 -14.97 15.33 5.37
C SER A 164 -15.69 15.26 4.01
N LEU A 165 -15.14 14.51 3.05
CA LEU A 165 -15.78 14.30 1.75
C LEU A 165 -17.10 13.53 1.87
N MET A 166 -17.17 12.51 2.73
CA MET A 166 -18.40 11.75 2.98
C MET A 166 -19.47 12.62 3.64
N LEU A 167 -19.11 13.43 4.63
CA LEU A 167 -20.03 14.39 5.26
C LEU A 167 -20.53 15.43 4.27
N GLY A 168 -19.64 15.99 3.45
CA GLY A 168 -20.02 16.93 2.39
C GLY A 168 -20.96 16.30 1.36
N TYR A 169 -20.69 15.06 0.95
CA TYR A 169 -21.58 14.31 0.05
C TYR A 169 -22.96 14.06 0.68
N HIS A 170 -23.00 13.66 1.96
CA HIS A 170 -24.24 13.45 2.69
C HIS A 170 -25.10 14.73 2.78
N TRP A 171 -24.47 15.88 2.99
CA TRP A 171 -25.17 17.17 2.96
C TRP A 171 -25.76 17.51 1.59
N LEU A 172 -25.08 17.12 0.49
CA LEU A 172 -25.59 17.32 -0.87
C LEU A 172 -26.68 16.30 -1.25
N SER A 173 -26.58 15.08 -0.73
CA SER A 173 -27.50 13.97 -1.00
C SER A 173 -27.73 13.15 0.27
N PRO A 174 -28.75 13.49 1.08
CA PRO A 174 -29.02 12.82 2.35
C PRO A 174 -29.27 11.31 2.20
N ILE A 175 -29.84 10.93 1.06
CA ILE A 175 -30.24 9.56 0.69
C ILE A 175 -29.01 8.64 0.49
N GLY A 176 -27.83 9.22 0.20
CA GLY A 176 -26.65 8.46 -0.21
C GLY A 176 -26.08 7.49 0.84
N PHE A 177 -26.47 7.64 2.11
CA PHE A 177 -26.02 6.77 3.21
C PHE A 177 -27.17 6.20 4.06
N GLU A 178 -28.42 6.25 3.59
CA GLU A 178 -29.57 5.72 4.35
C GLU A 178 -29.42 4.23 4.69
N ASP A 179 -28.88 3.43 3.77
CA ASP A 179 -28.67 1.99 3.98
C ASP A 179 -27.54 1.68 4.98
N CYS A 180 -26.57 2.58 5.13
CA CYS A 180 -25.35 2.38 5.92
C CYS A 180 -24.90 3.68 6.63
N PRO A 181 -25.70 4.20 7.59
CA PRO A 181 -25.42 5.49 8.23
C PRO A 181 -24.14 5.46 9.09
N GLN A 182 -23.66 4.27 9.49
CA GLN A 182 -22.40 4.14 10.24
C GLN A 182 -21.17 4.61 9.45
N MET A 183 -21.27 4.63 8.11
CA MET A 183 -20.18 5.09 7.24
C MET A 183 -19.81 6.56 7.47
N LEU A 184 -20.72 7.39 8.01
CA LEU A 184 -20.49 8.82 8.24
C LEU A 184 -19.46 9.10 9.34
N PHE A 185 -19.36 8.25 10.37
CA PHE A 185 -18.43 8.45 11.48
C PHE A 185 -17.22 7.50 11.45
N MET A 186 -17.27 6.42 10.66
CA MET A 186 -16.19 5.42 10.57
C MET A 186 -14.81 6.00 10.20
N PRO A 187 -14.66 6.88 9.20
CA PRO A 187 -13.36 7.49 8.90
C PRO A 187 -12.80 8.30 10.06
N GLY A 188 -13.66 9.05 10.77
CA GLY A 188 -13.29 9.78 11.98
C GLY A 188 -12.82 8.86 13.10
N LEU A 189 -13.52 7.73 13.31
CA LEU A 189 -13.19 6.73 14.33
C LEU A 189 -11.84 6.08 14.05
N ILE A 190 -11.65 5.57 12.82
CA ILE A 190 -10.40 4.92 12.39
C ILE A 190 -9.23 5.91 12.49
N GLY A 191 -9.42 7.13 11.97
CA GLY A 191 -8.41 8.18 12.01
C GLY A 191 -7.99 8.54 13.44
N THR A 192 -8.96 8.75 14.33
CA THR A 192 -8.72 9.12 15.74
C THR A 192 -8.02 8.00 16.51
N ALA A 193 -8.48 6.75 16.34
CA ALA A 193 -7.86 5.60 16.99
C ALA A 193 -6.43 5.36 16.49
N ALA A 194 -6.22 5.42 15.17
CA ALA A 194 -4.90 5.14 14.58
C ALA A 194 -3.87 6.24 14.90
N THR A 195 -4.27 7.52 14.83
CA THR A 195 -3.40 8.65 15.20
C THR A 195 -3.16 8.71 16.71
N GLY A 196 -4.18 8.45 17.53
CA GLY A 196 -4.07 8.38 18.99
C GLY A 196 -3.11 7.29 19.44
N TRP A 197 -3.21 6.09 18.85
CA TRP A 197 -2.26 5.00 19.10
C TRP A 197 -0.83 5.37 18.68
N ALA A 198 -0.66 5.97 17.50
CA ALA A 198 0.65 6.38 17.02
C ALA A 198 1.28 7.47 17.91
N PHE A 199 0.47 8.44 18.36
CA PHE A 199 0.89 9.45 19.33
C PHE A 199 1.26 8.83 20.67
N ALA A 200 0.42 7.98 21.25
CA ALA A 200 0.70 7.32 22.53
C ALA A 200 2.00 6.50 22.50
N ARG A 201 2.28 5.84 21.37
CA ARG A 201 3.49 5.02 21.21
C ARG A 201 4.77 5.83 20.98
N THR A 202 4.68 6.99 20.35
CA THR A 202 5.87 7.75 19.89
C THR A 202 6.08 9.08 20.59
N LEU A 203 5.05 9.60 21.25
CA LEU A 203 4.94 10.95 21.81
C LEU A 203 5.27 12.06 20.78
N ASP A 204 5.13 11.77 19.49
CA ASP A 204 5.46 12.69 18.41
C ASP A 204 4.29 13.66 18.17
N LYS A 205 4.47 14.93 18.57
CA LYS A 205 3.46 16.00 18.46
C LYS A 205 2.99 16.26 17.03
N ARG A 206 3.72 15.76 16.01
CA ARG A 206 3.33 15.88 14.60
C ARG A 206 2.07 15.12 14.23
N TYR A 207 1.59 14.22 15.11
CA TYR A 207 0.32 13.49 14.94
C TYR A 207 -0.89 14.22 15.54
N LEU A 208 -0.68 15.28 16.33
CA LEU A 208 -1.76 16.03 16.99
C LEU A 208 -2.73 16.69 15.99
N PRO A 209 -2.28 17.36 14.90
CA PRO A 209 -3.22 17.96 13.95
C PRO A 209 -4.16 16.95 13.29
N GLN A 210 -3.66 15.75 12.97
CA GLN A 210 -4.44 14.67 12.36
C GLN A 210 -5.40 14.08 13.39
N PHE A 211 -4.94 13.89 14.62
CA PHE A 211 -5.80 13.43 15.71
C PHE A 211 -6.97 14.39 15.93
N VAL A 212 -6.70 15.70 16.04
CA VAL A 212 -7.73 16.73 16.18
C VAL A 212 -8.66 16.75 14.96
N GLY A 213 -8.11 16.72 13.74
CA GLY A 213 -8.90 16.69 12.51
C GLY A 213 -9.83 15.48 12.43
N SER A 214 -9.33 14.28 12.74
CA SER A 214 -10.14 13.06 12.77
C SER A 214 -11.19 13.09 13.89
N ALA A 215 -10.87 13.66 15.05
CA ALA A 215 -11.81 13.80 16.15
C ALA A 215 -12.96 14.77 15.81
N VAL A 216 -12.66 15.88 15.13
CA VAL A 216 -13.70 16.82 14.63
C VAL A 216 -14.63 16.12 13.64
N VAL A 217 -14.07 15.40 12.66
CA VAL A 217 -14.83 14.62 11.69
C VAL A 217 -15.66 13.53 12.37
N LEU A 218 -15.12 12.87 13.39
CA LEU A 218 -15.85 11.89 14.20
C LEU A 218 -17.06 12.51 14.89
N CYS A 219 -16.89 13.65 15.57
CA CYS A 219 -17.98 14.35 16.25
C CYS A 219 -19.05 14.84 15.26
N MET A 220 -18.64 15.37 14.11
CA MET A 220 -19.56 15.77 13.04
C MET A 220 -20.33 14.57 12.47
N GLY A 221 -19.67 13.43 12.26
CA GLY A 221 -20.31 12.20 11.82
C GLY A 221 -21.31 11.64 12.83
N PHE A 222 -21.00 11.70 14.13
CA PHE A 222 -21.96 11.33 15.18
C PHE A 222 -23.18 12.27 15.21
N ASN A 223 -22.98 13.58 15.06
CA ASN A 223 -24.08 14.54 15.00
C ASN A 223 -24.92 14.42 13.73
N ALA A 224 -24.36 13.98 12.61
CA ALA A 224 -25.10 13.74 11.38
C ALA A 224 -25.86 12.40 11.40
N PHE A 225 -25.41 11.47 12.24
CA PHE A 225 -26.04 10.15 12.42
C PHE A 225 -27.29 10.20 13.32
N TRP A 226 -27.32 11.10 14.29
CA TRP A 226 -28.35 11.20 15.34
C TRP A 226 -29.32 12.36 15.09
#